data_AF-A0A820Z1D3-F1
#
_entry.id   AF-A0A820Z1D3-F1
#
_cell.length_a   1.000
_cell.length_b   1.000
_cell.length_c   1.000
_cell.angle_alpha   90.00
_cell.angle_beta   90.00
_cell.angle_gamma   90.00
#
_symmetry.space_group_name_H-M   'P 1'
#
loop_
_entity.id
_entity.type
_entity.pdbx_description
1 polymer ?
#
loop_
_entity_poly.entity_id
_entity_poly.type
_entity_poly.pdbx_seq_one_letter_code
_entity_poly.pdbx_strand_id
1 'polypeptide(L)'
;MIDGSGDSEYSSASETLNDDNYVSETTVKIRHSLSLNKEKVAPLATKWTFWLDSQKPKFTSKEDYEAGLQIIFAVETVQEFWSVYNNIPAPSRLSNRVSYHLMRRNRKPLWEDRENEK
;
A
#
# COMPACT_ATOMS: atom_id res chain seq x y z
N MET A 1 28.64 -20.34 35.91
CA MET A 1 27.74 -19.49 36.71
C MET A 1 27.58 -18.23 35.85
N ILE A 2 26.51 -17.98 35.09
CA ILE A 2 25.06 -18.15 35.37
C ILE A 2 24.70 -17.40 36.65
N ASP A 3 23.79 -16.41 36.72
CA ASP A 3 23.01 -15.60 35.73
C ASP A 3 22.86 -14.15 36.30
N GLY A 4 22.04 -13.18 35.85
CA GLY A 4 21.05 -12.99 34.77
C GLY A 4 20.82 -11.46 34.57
N SER A 5 20.43 -10.92 33.41
CA SER A 5 19.09 -10.87 32.78
C SER A 5 17.99 -10.22 33.61
N GLY A 6 17.52 -9.04 33.18
CA GLY A 6 16.46 -8.27 33.85
C GLY A 6 15.96 -7.03 33.10
N ASP A 7 16.01 -7.02 31.76
CA ASP A 7 15.38 -5.96 30.98
C ASP A 7 13.85 -6.06 31.09
N SER A 8 13.20 -4.99 31.56
CA SER A 8 11.75 -4.96 31.75
C SER A 8 11.03 -4.94 30.40
N GLU A 9 10.21 -5.95 30.14
CA GLU A 9 9.41 -6.08 28.92
C GLU A 9 8.41 -4.92 28.77
N TYR A 10 8.72 -3.95 27.91
CA TYR A 10 7.71 -3.07 27.33
C TYR A 10 6.93 -3.83 26.26
N SER A 11 6.09 -4.76 26.71
CA SER A 11 5.13 -5.47 25.86
C SER A 11 4.02 -4.51 25.43
N SER A 12 4.28 -3.76 24.36
CA SER A 12 3.23 -3.16 23.54
C SER A 12 3.10 -4.03 22.30
N ALA A 13 2.20 -5.00 22.36
CA ALA A 13 1.80 -5.77 21.19
C ALA A 13 1.12 -4.81 20.20
N SER A 14 1.90 -4.25 19.28
CA SER A 14 1.35 -3.65 18.07
C SER A 14 0.60 -4.75 17.34
N GLU A 15 -0.72 -4.63 17.25
CA GLU A 15 -1.55 -5.51 16.44
C GLU A 15 -1.00 -5.48 15.00
N THR A 16 -0.30 -6.53 14.59
CA THR A 16 0.23 -6.64 13.24
C THR A 16 -0.97 -6.80 12.31
N LEU A 17 -1.39 -5.69 11.71
CA LEU A 17 -2.51 -5.66 10.77
C LEU A 17 -2.21 -6.65 9.65
N ASN A 18 -3.11 -7.60 9.43
CA ASN A 18 -3.03 -8.49 8.27
C ASN A 18 -3.35 -7.67 7.01
N ASP A 19 -2.32 -7.33 6.24
CA ASP A 19 -2.37 -6.48 5.05
C ASP A 19 -3.55 -6.85 4.11
N ASP A 20 -3.73 -8.15 3.82
CA ASP A 20 -4.76 -8.66 2.91
C ASP A 20 -6.20 -8.26 3.31
N ASN A 21 -6.54 -8.34 4.59
CA ASN A 21 -7.88 -7.95 5.06
C ASN A 21 -8.05 -6.43 5.00
N TYR A 22 -6.99 -5.69 5.33
CA TYR A 22 -7.00 -4.23 5.39
C TYR A 22 -7.15 -3.57 4.02
N VAL A 23 -6.49 -4.10 2.98
CA VAL A 23 -6.69 -3.63 1.59
C VAL A 23 -8.17 -3.74 1.22
N SER A 24 -8.82 -4.87 1.55
CA SER A 24 -10.24 -5.09 1.21
C SER A 24 -11.16 -4.02 1.85
N GLU A 25 -11.05 -3.78 3.16
CA GLU A 25 -11.83 -2.74 3.86
C GLU A 25 -11.57 -1.34 3.30
N THR A 26 -10.31 -1.05 2.97
CA THR A 26 -9.90 0.26 2.47
C THR A 26 -10.50 0.52 1.09
N THR A 27 -10.49 -0.47 0.19
CA THR A 27 -11.18 -0.33 -1.11
C THR A 27 -12.69 -0.10 -0.96
N VAL A 28 -13.34 -0.69 0.05
CA VAL A 28 -14.76 -0.45 0.34
C VAL A 28 -15.00 0.97 0.83
N LYS A 29 -14.19 1.46 1.77
CA LYS A 29 -14.25 2.84 2.29
C LYS A 29 -14.04 3.88 1.18
N ILE A 30 -13.05 3.65 0.30
CA ILE A 30 -12.78 4.47 -0.88
C ILE A 30 -14.00 4.49 -1.80
N ARG A 31 -14.51 3.34 -2.25
CA ARG A 31 -15.69 3.26 -3.13
C ARG A 31 -16.92 3.97 -2.54
N HIS A 32 -17.13 3.86 -1.23
CA HIS A 32 -18.22 4.54 -0.54
C HIS A 32 -18.04 6.08 -0.55
N SER A 33 -16.84 6.58 -0.21
CA SER A 33 -16.57 8.03 -0.24
C SER A 33 -16.63 8.64 -1.65
N LEU A 34 -16.26 7.89 -2.69
CA LEU A 34 -16.43 8.27 -4.09
C LEU A 34 -17.91 8.38 -4.50
N SER A 35 -18.75 7.47 -4.01
CA SER A 35 -20.20 7.49 -4.27
C SER A 35 -20.90 8.74 -3.70
N LEU A 36 -20.37 9.29 -2.59
CA LEU A 36 -20.92 10.48 -1.93
C LEU A 36 -20.49 11.79 -2.61
N ASN A 37 -19.27 11.87 -3.14
CA ASN A 37 -18.70 13.08 -3.71
C ASN A 37 -19.01 13.24 -5.21
N LYS A 38 -20.25 13.62 -5.53
CA LYS A 38 -20.76 13.74 -6.91
C LYS A 38 -20.48 15.08 -7.63
N GLU A 39 -19.81 16.03 -7.00
CA GLU A 39 -19.57 17.36 -7.58
C GLU A 39 -18.30 17.47 -8.45
N LYS A 40 -18.27 18.50 -9.32
CA LYS A 40 -17.25 18.86 -10.32
C LYS A 40 -15.95 18.05 -10.26
N VAL A 41 -15.95 16.95 -11.00
CA VAL A 41 -14.78 16.09 -11.20
C VAL A 41 -13.64 16.88 -11.87
N ALA A 42 -12.45 16.86 -11.26
CA ALA A 42 -11.24 17.46 -11.80
C ALA A 42 -10.34 16.32 -12.34
N PRO A 43 -10.22 16.13 -13.67
CA PRO A 43 -9.47 15.02 -14.24
C PRO A 43 -7.96 15.21 -14.05
N LEU A 44 -7.25 14.11 -13.85
CA LEU A 44 -5.79 14.04 -13.90
C LEU A 44 -5.33 13.88 -15.35
N ALA A 45 -4.16 14.44 -15.69
CA ALA A 45 -3.59 14.34 -17.04
C ALA A 45 -3.25 12.89 -17.47
N THR A 46 -3.06 11.99 -16.51
CA THR A 46 -2.88 10.55 -16.72
C THR A 46 -3.54 9.77 -15.59
N LYS A 47 -4.00 8.55 -15.88
CA LYS A 47 -4.35 7.55 -14.86
C LYS A 47 -3.14 7.22 -13.98
N TRP A 48 -3.36 7.06 -12.67
CA TRP A 48 -2.37 6.61 -11.70
C TRP A 48 -2.89 5.41 -10.92
N THR A 49 -2.00 4.50 -10.51
CA THR A 49 -2.34 3.30 -9.75
C THR A 49 -1.52 3.26 -8.47
N PHE A 50 -2.21 3.13 -7.34
CA PHE A 50 -1.63 2.88 -6.04
C PHE A 50 -1.38 1.38 -5.88
N TRP A 51 -0.13 1.04 -5.57
CA TRP A 51 0.32 -0.31 -5.27
C TRP A 51 0.78 -0.41 -3.82
N LEU A 52 0.53 -1.57 -3.22
CA LEU A 52 1.18 -2.05 -2.01
C LEU A 52 2.24 -3.09 -2.43
N ASP A 53 3.43 -3.00 -1.85
CA ASP A 53 4.44 -4.06 -1.83
C ASP A 53 4.55 -4.57 -0.40
N SER A 54 4.21 -5.84 -0.16
CA SER A 54 4.35 -6.50 1.15
C SER A 54 5.40 -7.61 1.07
N GLN A 55 6.66 -7.29 1.39
CA GLN A 55 7.77 -8.23 1.26
C GLN A 55 7.86 -9.18 2.46
N LYS A 56 7.65 -10.47 2.22
CA LYS A 56 7.76 -11.51 3.26
C LYS A 56 9.24 -11.87 3.48
N PRO A 57 9.67 -12.28 4.70
CA PRO A 57 11.10 -12.56 4.99
C PRO A 57 11.76 -13.66 4.14
N LYS A 58 10.97 -14.45 3.40
CA LYS A 58 11.44 -15.51 2.49
C LYS A 58 11.45 -15.10 1.02
N PHE A 59 10.95 -13.90 0.68
CA PHE A 59 10.94 -13.41 -0.69
C PHE A 59 12.37 -13.07 -1.13
N THR A 60 12.88 -13.81 -2.12
CA THR A 60 14.24 -13.64 -2.63
C THR A 60 14.30 -13.68 -4.16
N SER A 61 13.25 -14.16 -4.84
CA SER A 61 13.16 -14.12 -6.31
C SER A 61 12.34 -12.94 -6.83
N LYS A 62 12.34 -12.75 -8.16
CA LYS A 62 11.47 -11.78 -8.83
C LYS A 62 10.01 -12.17 -8.71
N GLU A 63 9.70 -13.45 -8.86
CA GLU A 63 8.36 -14.01 -8.76
C GLU A 63 7.79 -13.82 -7.35
N ASP A 64 8.62 -13.96 -6.32
CA ASP A 64 8.26 -13.65 -4.94
C ASP A 64 7.88 -12.18 -4.76
N TYR A 65 8.68 -11.25 -5.30
CA TYR A 65 8.38 -9.81 -5.28
C TYR A 65 7.08 -9.50 -6.04
N GLU A 66 6.89 -10.06 -7.24
CA GLU A 66 5.64 -9.90 -7.99
C GLU A 66 4.42 -10.48 -7.26
N ALA A 67 4.58 -11.52 -6.44
CA ALA A 67 3.53 -12.06 -5.58
C ALA A 67 3.25 -11.19 -4.33
N GLY A 68 4.17 -10.31 -3.94
CA GLY A 68 3.99 -9.29 -2.90
C GLY A 68 3.29 -8.01 -3.38
N LEU A 69 3.18 -7.80 -4.70
CA LEU A 69 2.58 -6.61 -5.29
C LEU A 69 1.06 -6.71 -5.40
N GLN A 70 0.35 -5.80 -4.73
CA GLN A 70 -1.11 -5.69 -4.76
C GLN A 70 -1.55 -4.31 -5.26
N ILE A 71 -2.57 -4.26 -6.12
CA ILE A 71 -3.21 -2.99 -6.52
C ILE A 71 -4.24 -2.61 -5.45
N ILE A 72 -4.09 -1.41 -4.89
CA ILE A 72 -5.05 -0.84 -3.93
C ILE A 72 -6.20 -0.19 -4.70
N PHE A 73 -5.87 0.76 -5.59
CA PHE A 73 -6.84 1.50 -6.38
C PHE A 73 -6.18 2.20 -7.57
N ALA A 74 -6.93 2.44 -8.64
CA ALA A 74 -6.47 3.25 -9.77
C ALA A 74 -7.37 4.49 -9.94
N VAL A 75 -6.75 5.67 -9.99
CA VAL A 75 -7.40 6.99 -9.97
C VAL A 75 -7.20 7.71 -11.30
N GLU A 76 -8.24 8.42 -11.74
CA GLU A 76 -8.21 9.25 -12.96
C GLU A 76 -8.57 10.72 -12.66
N THR A 77 -8.90 11.02 -11.40
CA THR A 77 -9.37 12.34 -10.95
C THR A 77 -8.70 12.77 -9.64
N VAL A 78 -8.67 14.08 -9.38
CA VAL A 78 -8.09 14.65 -8.14
C VAL A 78 -8.91 14.24 -6.91
N GLN A 79 -10.23 14.16 -7.04
CA GLN A 79 -11.14 13.67 -5.99
C GLN A 79 -10.84 12.22 -5.63
N GLU A 80 -10.60 11.36 -6.63
CA GLU A 80 -10.21 9.97 -6.38
C GLU A 80 -8.85 9.87 -5.71
N PHE A 81 -7.86 10.66 -6.15
CA PHE A 81 -6.55 10.68 -5.49
C PHE A 81 -6.67 11.00 -3.99
N TRP A 82 -7.40 12.04 -3.61
CA TRP A 82 -7.60 12.40 -2.20
C TRP A 82 -8.47 11.39 -1.45
N SER A 83 -9.47 10.80 -2.10
CA SER A 83 -10.27 9.72 -1.52
C SER A 83 -9.40 8.51 -1.17
N VAL A 84 -8.49 8.08 -2.06
CA VAL A 84 -7.53 7.00 -1.75
C VAL A 84 -6.57 7.43 -0.65
N TYR A 85 -5.89 8.57 -0.81
CA TYR A 85 -4.85 9.04 0.11
C TYR A 85 -5.35 9.23 1.56
N ASN A 86 -6.57 9.73 1.75
CA ASN A 86 -7.14 9.97 3.07
C ASN A 86 -7.70 8.70 3.74
N ASN A 87 -7.90 7.61 3.00
CA ASN A 87 -8.41 6.34 3.53
C ASN A 87 -7.33 5.26 3.70
N ILE A 88 -6.14 5.44 3.13
CA ILE A 88 -4.97 4.58 3.40
C ILE A 88 -4.21 5.03 4.67
N PRO A 89 -3.50 4.11 5.36
CA PRO A 89 -2.61 4.44 6.46
C PRO A 89 -1.53 5.45 6.06
N ALA A 90 -1.19 6.33 7.01
CA ALA A 90 0.04 7.10 6.90
C ALA A 90 1.24 6.13 6.78
N PRO A 91 2.26 6.42 5.95
CA PRO A 91 3.43 5.55 5.79
C PRO A 91 4.15 5.19 7.11
N SER A 92 4.06 6.04 8.12
CA SER A 92 4.58 5.81 9.48
C SER A 92 3.84 4.74 10.30
N ARG A 93 2.70 4.24 9.80
CA ARG A 93 1.90 3.16 10.41
C ARG A 93 1.99 1.84 9.64
N LEU A 94 2.81 1.79 8.58
CA LEU A 94 3.06 0.54 7.85
C LEU A 94 3.87 -0.43 8.71
N SER A 95 3.61 -1.71 8.51
CA SER A 95 4.43 -2.77 9.08
C SER A 95 5.82 -2.78 8.42
N ASN A 96 6.82 -3.30 9.13
CA ASN A 96 8.16 -3.44 8.58
C ASN A 96 8.11 -4.32 7.32
N ARG A 97 8.78 -3.87 6.25
CA ARG A 97 8.80 -4.49 4.90
C ARG A 97 7.57 -4.26 4.03
N VAL A 98 6.73 -3.27 4.36
CA VAL A 98 5.63 -2.82 3.51
C VAL A 98 5.90 -1.42 2.95
N SER A 99 5.68 -1.23 1.64
CA SER A 99 5.84 0.07 0.96
C SER A 99 4.70 0.38 -0.02
N TYR A 100 4.42 1.67 -0.20
CA TYR A 100 3.52 2.17 -1.23
C TYR A 100 4.29 2.58 -2.49
N HIS A 101 3.73 2.27 -3.66
CA HIS A 101 4.21 2.79 -4.94
C HIS A 101 3.06 3.46 -5.70
N LEU A 102 3.35 4.57 -6.38
CA LEU A 102 2.38 5.29 -7.21
C LEU A 102 2.87 5.31 -8.66
N MET A 103 2.28 4.46 -9.48
CA MET A 103 2.71 4.23 -10.87
C MET A 103 1.73 4.86 -11.87
N ARG A 104 2.23 5.26 -13.05
CA ARG A 104 1.36 5.72 -14.14
C ARG A 104 0.68 4.54 -14.83
N ARG A 105 -0.61 4.68 -15.15
CA ARG A 105 -1.45 3.64 -15.77
C ARG A 105 -1.34 2.32 -14.99
N ASN A 106 -1.19 1.19 -15.68
CA ASN A 106 -1.12 -0.15 -15.07
C ASN A 106 0.32 -0.67 -14.94
N ARG A 107 1.33 0.22 -14.95
CA ARG A 107 2.73 -0.17 -14.80
C ARG A 107 2.97 -0.79 -13.43
N LYS A 108 3.62 -1.95 -13.39
CA LYS A 108 4.15 -2.54 -12.16
C LYS A 108 5.35 -1.73 -11.68
N PRO A 109 5.58 -1.57 -10.36
CA PRO A 109 6.79 -0.98 -9.80
C PRO A 109 8.02 -1.92 -9.90
N LEU A 110 8.26 -2.48 -11.08
CA LEU A 110 9.41 -3.35 -11.39
C LEU A 110 10.45 -2.53 -12.17
N TRP A 111 11.64 -2.33 -11.62
CA TRP A 111 12.70 -1.58 -12.30
C TRP A 111 13.20 -2.26 -13.59
N GLU A 112 13.03 -3.59 -13.69
CA GLU A 112 13.33 -4.42 -14.87
C GLU A 112 12.23 -4.42 -15.95
N ASP A 113 11.08 -3.79 -15.70
CA ASP A 113 10.03 -3.70 -16.71
C ASP A 113 10.49 -2.75 -17.83
N ARG A 114 10.32 -3.16 -19.09
CA ARG A 114 10.62 -2.35 -20.28
C ARG A 114 9.88 -1.02 -20.28
N GLU A 115 8.73 -0.91 -19.61
CA GLU A 115 8.02 0.36 -19.46
C GLU A 115 8.68 1.31 -18.44
N ASN A 116 9.61 0.83 -17.62
CA ASN A 116 10.37 1.61 -16.63
C ASN A 116 11.85 1.78 -17.02
N GLU A 117 12.36 1.02 -18.01
CA GLU A 117 13.67 1.26 -18.65
C GLU A 117 13.66 2.49 -19.59
N LYS A 118 13.71 3.69 -18.99
CA LYS A 118 13.86 5.05 -19.59
C LYS A 118 12.58 5.76 -20.05
#